data_AF-I4C484-F1
#
_entry.id   AF-I4C484-F1
#
_cell.length_a   1.000
_cell.length_b   1.000
_cell.length_c   1.000
_cell.angle_alpha   90.00
_cell.angle_beta   90.00
_cell.angle_gamma   90.00
#
_symmetry.space_group_name_H-M   'P 1'
#
loop_
_entity.id
_entity.type
_entity.pdbx_description
1 polymer ?
#
loop_
_entity_poly.entity_id
_entity_poly.type
_entity_poly.pdbx_seq_one_letter_code
_entity_poly.pdbx_strand_id
1 'polypeptide(L)'
;MKTCKEFCDCISDYLDGDMSEDMCRLLEDHLDRCPPCQLMYQSLATTVEICSKSMPAEIPDDVRENLRRFLREHCGQDSCEPKKGV
;
A
#
# COMPACT_ATOMS: atom_id res chain seq x y z
N MET A 1 15.24 4.96 -14.84
CA MET A 1 15.63 4.74 -13.44
C MET A 1 15.28 6.02 -12.69
N LYS A 2 14.36 5.97 -11.74
CA LYS A 2 14.03 7.14 -10.92
C LYS A 2 15.16 7.46 -9.95
N THR A 3 15.36 8.75 -9.69
CA THR A 3 16.31 9.28 -8.70
C THR A 3 15.71 9.19 -7.29
N CYS A 4 16.56 9.25 -6.25
CA CYS A 4 16.10 9.30 -4.87
C CYS A 4 15.14 10.48 -4.60
N LYS A 5 15.34 11.60 -5.31
CA LYS A 5 14.46 12.77 -5.19
C LYS A 5 13.05 12.46 -5.71
N GLU A 6 12.95 11.92 -6.92
CA GLU A 6 11.66 11.53 -7.51
C GLU A 6 10.98 10.41 -6.71
N PHE A 7 11.76 9.56 -6.03
CA PHE A 7 11.22 8.60 -5.07
C PHE A 7 10.57 9.30 -3.87
N CYS A 8 11.27 10.22 -3.22
CA CYS A 8 10.74 11.00 -2.09
C CYS A 8 9.48 11.79 -2.48
N ASP A 9 9.45 12.35 -3.69
CA ASP A 9 8.34 13.18 -4.17
C ASP A 9 7.05 12.36 -4.39
N CYS A 10 7.15 11.05 -4.66
CA CYS A 10 6.02 10.18 -5.00
C CYS A 10 5.74 9.08 -3.95
N ILE A 11 6.50 9.00 -2.86
CA ILE A 11 6.38 7.90 -1.88
C ILE A 11 5.04 7.93 -1.13
N SER A 12 4.49 9.12 -0.89
CA SER A 12 3.19 9.27 -0.24
C SER A 12 2.08 8.68 -1.12
N ASP A 13 2.01 9.07 -2.39
CA ASP A 13 1.04 8.55 -3.36
C ASP A 13 1.14 7.04 -3.52
N TYR A 14 2.36 6.49 -3.45
CA TYR A 14 2.59 5.04 -3.45
C TYR A 14 2.01 4.35 -2.22
N LEU A 15 2.22 4.90 -1.03
CA LEU A 15 1.70 4.33 0.22
C LEU A 15 0.17 4.42 0.30
N ASP A 16 -0.41 5.49 -0.24
CA ASP A 16 -1.86 5.69 -0.28
C ASP A 16 -2.54 4.88 -1.39
N GLY A 17 -1.76 4.29 -2.30
CA GLY A 17 -2.27 3.50 -3.42
C GLY A 17 -2.86 4.34 -4.57
N ASP A 18 -2.64 5.65 -4.58
CA ASP A 18 -3.13 6.61 -5.58
C ASP A 18 -2.15 6.78 -6.75
N MET A 19 -1.49 5.69 -7.14
CA MET A 19 -0.47 5.71 -8.18
C MET A 19 -0.71 4.61 -9.21
N SER A 20 -0.43 4.93 -10.49
CA SER A 20 -0.58 3.97 -11.57
C SER A 20 0.38 2.77 -11.42
N GLU A 21 -0.01 1.62 -11.98
CA GLU A 21 0.79 0.40 -11.91
C GLU A 21 2.18 0.57 -12.52
N ASP A 22 2.29 1.28 -13.66
CA ASP A 22 3.58 1.54 -14.30
C ASP A 22 4.52 2.36 -13.40
N MET A 23 3.96 3.33 -12.66
CA MET A 23 4.74 4.14 -11.74
C MET A 23 5.11 3.38 -10.46
N CYS A 24 4.25 2.47 -9.98
CA CYS A 24 4.59 1.54 -8.90
C CYS A 24 5.81 0.70 -9.24
N ARG A 25 5.82 0.07 -10.43
CA ARG A 25 6.96 -0.75 -10.88
C ARG A 25 8.27 0.03 -10.94
N LEU A 26 8.22 1.28 -11.43
CA LEU A 26 9.41 2.14 -11.47
C LEU A 26 9.93 2.52 -10.08
N LEU A 27 9.05 2.63 -9.09
CA LEU A 27 9.42 2.87 -7.69
C LEU A 27 10.02 1.63 -7.04
N GLU A 28 9.40 0.46 -7.28
CA GLU A 28 9.88 -0.84 -6.81
C GLU A 28 11.29 -1.15 -7.35
N ASP A 29 11.51 -0.92 -8.64
CA ASP A 29 12.84 -1.01 -9.28
C ASP A 29 13.91 -0.13 -8.60
N HIS A 30 13.50 1.04 -8.09
CA HIS A 30 14.40 1.93 -7.35
C HIS A 30 14.69 1.39 -5.95
N LEU A 31 13.66 0.94 -5.23
CA LEU A 31 13.79 0.35 -3.90
C LEU A 31 14.73 -0.86 -3.88
N ASP A 32 14.66 -1.72 -4.90
CA ASP A 32 15.52 -2.89 -5.04
C ASP A 32 17.00 -2.55 -5.23
N ARG A 33 17.29 -1.35 -5.74
CA ARG A 33 18.66 -0.92 -6.10
C ARG A 33 19.22 0.15 -5.18
N CYS A 34 18.41 0.71 -4.28
CA CYS A 34 18.75 1.85 -3.45
C CYS A 34 18.48 1.58 -1.96
N PRO A 35 19.46 1.02 -1.22
CA PRO A 35 19.32 0.74 0.21
C PRO A 35 18.91 1.95 1.07
N PRO A 36 19.38 3.20 0.82
CA PRO A 36 18.92 4.37 1.57
C PRO A 36 17.43 4.63 1.43
N CYS A 37 16.88 4.52 0.21
CA CYS A 37 15.46 4.74 -0.03
C CYS A 37 14.61 3.59 0.52
N GLN A 38 15.15 2.36 0.53
CA GLN A 38 14.50 1.23 1.20
C GLN A 38 14.36 1.46 2.71
N LEU A 39 15.40 1.96 3.37
CA LEU A 39 15.33 2.30 4.79
C LEU A 39 14.32 3.42 5.07
N MET A 40 14.32 4.46 4.25
CA MET A 40 13.36 5.56 4.35
C MET A 40 11.92 5.08 4.18
N TYR A 41 11.67 4.22 3.18
CA TYR A 41 10.38 3.58 2.96
C TYR A 41 9.92 2.78 4.18
N GLN A 42 10.76 1.93 4.74
CA GLN A 42 10.42 1.14 5.94
C GLN A 42 10.05 2.03 7.13
N SER A 43 10.81 3.11 7.35
CA SER A 43 10.51 4.08 8.42
C SER A 43 9.16 4.76 8.21
N LEU A 44 8.86 5.17 6.98
CA LEU A 44 7.59 5.83 6.67
C LEU A 44 6.41 4.86 6.76
N ALA A 45 6.55 3.66 6.22
CA ALA A 45 5.58 2.57 6.33
C ALA A 45 5.23 2.26 7.79
N THR A 46 6.25 2.14 8.65
CA THR A 46 6.05 1.94 10.09
C THR A 46 5.28 3.10 10.73
N THR A 47 5.56 4.34 10.31
CA THR A 47 4.85 5.53 10.80
C THR A 47 3.36 5.48 10.42
N VAL A 48 3.04 5.11 9.18
CA VAL A 48 1.66 4.93 8.70
C VAL A 48 0.93 3.85 9.52
N GLU A 49 1.57 2.71 9.75
CA GLU A 49 1.01 1.60 10.54
C GLU A 49 0.70 2.02 11.99
N ILE A 50 1.60 2.78 12.63
CA ILE A 50 1.37 3.28 14.00
C ILE A 50 0.19 4.25 14.02
N CYS A 51 0.14 5.18 13.07
CA CYS A 51 -0.95 6.15 12.94
C CYS A 51 -2.30 5.46 12.72
N SER A 52 -2.35 4.46 11.82
CA SER A 52 -3.58 3.73 11.51
C SER A 52 -4.12 2.95 12.71
N LYS A 53 -3.24 2.32 13.50
CA LYS A 53 -3.62 1.60 14.74
C LYS A 53 -4.10 2.52 15.86
N SER A 54 -3.59 3.75 15.91
CA SER A 54 -3.96 4.72 16.94
C SER A 54 -5.37 5.29 16.76
N MET A 55 -5.96 5.14 15.57
CA MET A 55 -7.36 5.48 15.31
C MET A 55 -8.20 4.19 15.26
N PRO A 56 -8.94 3.85 16.32
CA PRO A 56 -9.87 2.72 16.26
C PRO A 56 -11.03 3.08 15.33
N ALA A 57 -10.88 2.77 14.05
CA ALA A 57 -11.99 2.70 13.11
C ALA A 57 -12.69 1.36 13.30
N GLU A 58 -13.66 1.30 14.23
CA GLU A 58 -14.48 0.10 14.38
C GLU A 58 -15.38 -0.05 13.15
N ILE A 59 -15.02 -0.96 12.25
CA ILE A 59 -15.87 -1.36 11.14
C ILE A 59 -17.02 -2.20 11.72
N PRO A 60 -18.28 -1.78 11.55
CA PRO A 60 -19.43 -2.55 12.03
C PRO A 60 -19.46 -3.95 11.43
N ASP A 61 -19.82 -4.95 12.23
CA ASP A 61 -19.80 -6.35 11.81
C ASP A 61 -20.67 -6.64 10.58
N ASP A 62 -21.82 -5.98 10.47
CA ASP A 62 -22.73 -6.12 9.32
C ASP A 62 -22.04 -5.69 8.01
N VAL A 63 -21.27 -4.60 8.03
CA VAL A 63 -20.50 -4.14 6.87
C VAL A 63 -19.41 -5.16 6.51
N ARG A 64 -18.73 -5.70 7.52
CA ARG A 64 -17.68 -6.72 7.34
C ARG A 64 -18.23 -8.00 6.74
N GLU A 65 -19.38 -8.49 7.22
CA GLU A 65 -20.04 -9.68 6.72
C GLU A 65 -20.58 -9.49 5.30
N ASN A 66 -21.23 -8.35 5.04
CA ASN A 66 -21.73 -8.02 3.71
C ASN A 66 -20.60 -7.93 2.68
N LEU A 67 -19.48 -7.28 3.02
CA LEU A 67 -18.31 -7.22 2.15
C LEU A 67 -17.73 -8.61 1.88
N ARG A 68 -17.56 -9.43 2.91
CA ARG A 68 -17.07 -10.81 2.76
C ARG A 68 -18.00 -11.66 1.90
N ARG A 69 -19.31 -11.51 2.04
CA ARG A 69 -20.30 -12.19 1.19
C ARG A 69 -20.15 -11.76 -0.26
N PHE A 70 -20.14 -10.46 -0.52
CA PHE A 70 -19.97 -9.89 -1.85
C PHE A 70 -18.67 -10.40 -2.53
N LEU A 71 -17.55 -10.35 -1.82
CA LEU A 71 -16.27 -10.83 -2.35
C LEU A 71 -16.30 -12.33 -2.69
N ARG A 72 -16.93 -13.17 -1.88
CA ARG A 72 -17.07 -14.60 -2.18
C ARG A 72 -17.96 -14.87 -3.40
N GLU A 73 -18.99 -14.06 -3.58
CA GLU A 73 -19.96 -14.22 -4.67
C GLU A 73 -19.43 -13.70 -6.01
N HIS A 74 -18.48 -12.75 -6.01
CA HIS A 74 -18.06 -12.04 -7.21
C HIS A 74 -16.55 -12.15 -7.53
N CYS A 75 -15.72 -12.61 -6.59
CA CYS A 75 -14.29 -12.81 -6.79
C CYS A 75 -13.89 -14.28 -6.59
N GLY A 76 -14.12 -15.10 -7.61
CA GLY A 76 -13.61 -16.46 -7.71
C GLY A 76 -12.35 -16.54 -8.58
N GLN A 77 -11.19 -16.40 -7.92
CA GLN A 77 -9.81 -16.64 -8.39
C GLN A 77 -9.18 -15.65 -9.39
N ASP A 78 -7.93 -15.29 -9.06
CA ASP A 78 -6.90 -14.58 -9.84
C ASP A 78 -7.20 -13.12 -10.27
N SER A 79 -6.90 -12.16 -9.38
CA SER A 79 -6.15 -10.90 -9.69
C SER A 79 -6.29 -9.84 -8.59
N CYS A 80 -7.14 -10.03 -7.58
CA CYS A 80 -7.12 -9.11 -6.43
C CYS A 80 -6.03 -9.58 -5.46
N GLU A 81 -4.76 -9.29 -5.79
CA GLU A 81 -3.73 -9.31 -4.77
C GLU A 81 -4.19 -8.37 -3.66
N PRO A 82 -4.33 -8.84 -2.40
CA PRO A 82 -4.46 -7.92 -1.31
C PRO A 82 -3.15 -7.13 -1.31
N LYS A 83 -3.16 -5.90 -1.84
CA LYS A 83 -2.10 -4.95 -1.55
C LYS A 83 -2.09 -4.89 -0.04
N LYS A 84 -1.06 -5.50 0.56
CA LYS A 84 -0.86 -5.52 2.00
C LYS A 84 -1.04 -4.09 2.45
N GLY A 85 -2.14 -3.82 3.14
CA GLY A 85 -2.22 -2.66 3.99
C GLY A 85 -1.02 -2.77 4.91
N VAL A 86 -0.07 -1.88 4.66
CA VAL A 86 1.10 -1.66 5.52
C VAL A 86 0.62 -1.40 6.94
#